data_AF-A0A1F5FI10-F1
#
_entry.id   AF-A0A1F5FI10-F1
#
_cell.length_a   1.000
_cell.length_b   1.000
_cell.length_c   1.000
_cell.angle_alpha   90.00
_cell.angle_beta   90.00
_cell.angle_gamma   90.00
#
_symmetry.space_group_name_H-M   'P 1'
#
loop_
_entity.id
_entity.type
_entity.pdbx_description
1 polymer ?
#
loop_
_entity_poly.entity_id
_entity_poly.type
_entity_poly.pdbx_seq_one_letter_code
_entity_poly.pdbx_strand_id
1 'polypeptide(L)'
;MKRFLAAGLVALVSLALFWTPFAGKIGDIGGIEFGHRGMETIIQNFDGLNFLVIAKSWYNPEVIRAINAQFLTGNEPIYFTAHFPMMGAVVKLFGLVMPYPMALLFTIVLTNGLLGIVLYLFFETVVKDKRLAGILMMVALFFPARMLSVRAVGSNEPLFISLILLSLMWAMRAKYWASAVAGALAVLTRSPGILLFVAYLWMWWRKPSKLAPYLLMPLSLIGLFIFYGFQYHDPLAYFHSGDNLHIFVTPFQIFSNTQSWISDMWREDIIYVYLFYGIGISLIKEKRLKIFGWIYGLTLLFVAHRDLGRYALPIAPLALLGYAPYLEKIPQKAWWILAILLIPIYLLGWQFVLKNVQPINDWGVFL
;
A
#
# COMPACT_ATOMS: atom_id res chain seq x y z
N MET A 1 0.19 23.95 -12.61
CA MET A 1 -0.60 23.99 -11.35
C MET A 1 -1.93 23.25 -11.43
N LYS A 2 -2.81 23.51 -12.40
CA LYS A 2 -4.18 22.92 -12.41
C LYS A 2 -4.27 21.37 -12.54
N ARG A 3 -3.32 20.72 -13.24
CA ARG A 3 -3.44 19.28 -13.58
C ARG A 3 -3.15 18.31 -12.43
N PHE A 4 -2.23 18.63 -11.52
CA PHE A 4 -1.99 17.76 -10.36
C PHE A 4 -3.15 17.83 -9.35
N LEU A 5 -3.81 18.99 -9.22
CA LEU A 5 -5.04 19.11 -8.42
C LEU A 5 -6.18 18.28 -9.02
N ALA A 6 -6.30 18.28 -10.35
CA ALA A 6 -7.24 17.39 -11.03
C ALA A 6 -6.91 15.90 -10.79
N ALA A 7 -5.64 15.51 -10.69
CA ALA A 7 -5.25 14.15 -10.36
C ALA A 7 -5.71 13.73 -8.95
N GLY A 8 -5.50 14.61 -7.96
CA GLY A 8 -6.05 14.41 -6.61
C GLY A 8 -7.58 14.29 -6.63
N LEU A 9 -8.26 15.16 -7.39
CA LEU A 9 -9.71 15.12 -7.53
C LEU A 9 -10.21 13.81 -8.15
N VAL A 10 -9.56 13.27 -9.18
CA VAL A 10 -9.94 11.96 -9.76
C VAL A 10 -9.82 10.84 -8.73
N ALA A 11 -8.76 10.83 -7.93
CA ALA A 11 -8.57 9.86 -6.86
C ALA A 11 -9.69 9.97 -5.80
N LEU A 12 -10.05 11.19 -5.40
CA LEU A 12 -11.12 11.46 -4.43
C LEU A 12 -12.52 11.15 -4.96
N VAL A 13 -12.83 11.51 -6.21
CA VAL A 13 -14.13 11.23 -6.83
C VAL A 13 -14.33 9.72 -6.95
N SER A 14 -13.30 8.99 -7.40
CA SER A 14 -13.40 7.53 -7.51
C SER A 14 -13.51 6.83 -6.15
N LEU A 15 -12.88 7.38 -5.10
CA LEU A 15 -13.07 6.94 -3.71
C LEU A 15 -14.51 7.21 -3.23
N ALA A 16 -15.02 8.42 -3.45
CA ALA A 16 -16.38 8.79 -3.07
C ALA A 16 -17.42 7.88 -3.77
N LEU A 17 -17.25 7.63 -5.07
CA LEU A 17 -18.07 6.68 -5.83
C LEU A 17 -18.00 5.28 -5.22
N PHE A 18 -16.81 4.82 -4.82
CA PHE A 18 -16.63 3.51 -4.20
C PHE A 18 -17.36 3.40 -2.85
N TRP A 19 -17.38 4.48 -2.07
CA TRP A 19 -18.07 4.53 -0.78
C TRP A 19 -19.59 4.68 -0.89
N THR A 20 -20.14 5.00 -2.07
CA THR A 20 -21.60 5.25 -2.21
C THR A 20 -22.49 4.13 -1.66
N PRO A 21 -22.21 2.82 -1.83
CA PRO A 21 -23.09 1.79 -1.30
C PRO A 21 -23.10 1.73 0.22
N PHE A 22 -21.93 1.98 0.84
CA PHE A 22 -21.78 1.99 2.31
C PHE A 22 -22.36 3.26 2.91
N ALA A 23 -22.09 4.42 2.32
CA ALA A 23 -22.64 5.70 2.78
C ALA A 23 -24.17 5.73 2.67
N GLY A 24 -24.72 5.15 1.60
CA GLY A 24 -26.16 5.03 1.37
C GLY A 24 -26.83 3.84 2.05
N LYS A 25 -26.07 2.96 2.73
CA LYS A 25 -26.57 1.70 3.32
C LYS A 25 -27.41 0.89 2.31
N ILE A 26 -26.90 0.76 1.10
CA ILE A 26 -27.58 0.04 0.02
C ILE A 26 -27.70 -1.45 0.41
N GLY A 27 -28.79 -2.12 -0.01
CA GLY A 27 -29.03 -3.54 0.29
C GLY A 27 -28.28 -4.48 -0.65
N ASP A 28 -28.47 -4.31 -1.95
CA ASP A 28 -27.83 -5.09 -3.02
C ASP A 28 -27.50 -4.18 -4.22
N ILE A 29 -26.41 -4.49 -4.93
CA ILE A 29 -26.13 -3.95 -6.27
C ILE A 29 -25.57 -5.07 -7.14
N GLY A 30 -26.33 -5.49 -8.16
CA GLY A 30 -25.82 -6.40 -9.19
C GLY A 30 -25.37 -7.77 -8.64
N GLY A 31 -26.07 -8.29 -7.63
CA GLY A 31 -25.75 -9.58 -6.99
C GLY A 31 -24.67 -9.50 -5.91
N ILE A 32 -24.28 -8.29 -5.49
CA ILE A 32 -23.44 -8.05 -4.32
C ILE A 32 -24.34 -7.62 -3.16
N GLU A 33 -24.50 -8.51 -2.19
CA GLU A 33 -25.26 -8.26 -0.97
C GLU A 33 -24.45 -7.40 0.02
N PHE A 34 -24.80 -6.12 0.13
CA PHE A 34 -24.24 -5.20 1.12
C PHE A 34 -24.94 -5.33 2.48
N GLY A 35 -26.20 -5.78 2.51
CA GLY A 35 -26.96 -6.02 3.74
C GLY A 35 -27.17 -4.77 4.59
N HIS A 36 -27.33 -3.60 3.96
CA HIS A 36 -27.49 -2.30 4.62
C HIS A 36 -26.32 -1.89 5.54
N ARG A 37 -25.15 -2.50 5.34
CA ARG A 37 -23.91 -2.15 6.05
C ARG A 37 -23.48 -0.72 5.72
N GLY A 38 -23.09 0.03 6.73
CA GLY A 38 -22.66 1.41 6.63
C GLY A 38 -21.15 1.59 6.49
N MET A 39 -20.70 2.84 6.70
CA MET A 39 -19.28 3.23 6.68
C MET A 39 -18.42 2.51 7.72
N GLU A 40 -19.03 1.96 8.77
CA GLU A 40 -18.36 1.08 9.73
C GLU A 40 -17.68 -0.11 9.06
N THR A 41 -18.23 -0.62 7.95
CA THR A 41 -17.61 -1.74 7.21
C THR A 41 -16.29 -1.34 6.55
N ILE A 42 -16.14 -0.08 6.14
CA ILE A 42 -14.87 0.45 5.63
C ILE A 42 -13.82 0.48 6.74
N ILE A 43 -14.23 0.90 7.94
CA ILE A 43 -13.36 1.01 9.13
C ILE A 43 -12.99 -0.39 9.64
N GLN A 44 -13.94 -1.32 9.64
CA GLN A 44 -13.79 -2.70 10.06
C GLN A 44 -12.94 -3.54 9.10
N ASN A 45 -12.54 -3.02 7.94
CA ASN A 45 -11.64 -3.77 7.08
C ASN A 45 -10.36 -4.11 7.84
N PHE A 46 -9.87 -5.34 7.67
CA PHE A 46 -8.89 -5.98 8.56
C PHE A 46 -7.74 -5.06 9.03
N ASP A 47 -7.02 -4.41 8.11
CA ASP A 47 -5.89 -3.55 8.50
C ASP A 47 -6.29 -2.24 9.18
N GLY A 48 -7.50 -1.73 8.90
CA GLY A 48 -7.98 -0.45 9.42
C GLY A 48 -8.06 -0.43 10.93
N LEU A 49 -8.60 -1.50 11.51
CA LEU A 49 -8.68 -1.67 12.96
C LEU A 49 -7.29 -1.81 13.58
N ASN A 50 -6.36 -2.52 12.94
CA ASN A 50 -5.00 -2.63 13.42
C ASN A 50 -4.31 -1.27 13.54
N PHE A 51 -4.53 -0.37 12.57
CA PHE A 51 -4.02 1.01 12.66
C PHE A 51 -4.75 1.87 13.69
N LEU A 52 -6.04 1.63 13.98
CA LEU A 52 -6.73 2.28 15.10
C LEU A 52 -6.12 1.87 16.44
N VAL A 53 -5.86 0.58 16.64
CA VAL A 53 -5.21 0.06 17.85
C VAL A 53 -3.85 0.72 18.03
N ILE A 54 -3.03 0.81 16.99
CA ILE A 54 -1.72 1.48 17.05
C ILE A 54 -1.88 2.97 17.34
N ALA A 55 -2.83 3.65 16.70
CA ALA A 55 -3.04 5.08 16.87
C ALA A 55 -3.44 5.44 18.31
N LYS A 56 -4.26 4.59 18.97
CA LYS A 56 -4.71 4.77 20.35
C LYS A 56 -3.66 4.32 21.37
N SER A 57 -3.08 3.13 21.19
CA SER A 57 -2.17 2.52 22.17
C SER A 57 -0.72 2.96 22.05
N TRP A 58 -0.29 3.36 20.85
CA TRP A 58 1.12 3.57 20.51
C TRP A 58 2.02 2.41 20.95
N TYR A 59 1.56 1.18 20.70
CA TYR A 59 2.22 -0.09 21.05
C TYR A 59 2.33 -0.40 22.55
N ASN A 60 1.61 0.32 23.42
CA ASN A 60 1.53 -0.04 24.83
C ASN A 60 0.76 -1.37 25.01
N PRO A 61 1.38 -2.45 25.55
CA PRO A 61 0.74 -3.76 25.61
C PRO A 61 -0.51 -3.83 26.50
N GLU A 62 -0.56 -3.06 27.59
CA GLU A 62 -1.72 -3.03 28.49
C GLU A 62 -2.92 -2.36 27.83
N VAL A 63 -2.69 -1.23 27.15
CA VAL A 63 -3.72 -0.54 26.39
C VAL A 63 -4.21 -1.43 25.24
N ILE A 64 -3.31 -2.12 24.54
CA ILE A 64 -3.70 -3.06 23.50
C ILE A 64 -4.58 -4.17 24.06
N ARG A 65 -4.21 -4.79 25.18
CA ARG A 65 -5.04 -5.84 25.81
C ARG A 65 -6.44 -5.35 26.14
N ALA A 66 -6.57 -4.14 26.69
CA ALA A 66 -7.86 -3.55 27.00
C ALA A 66 -8.73 -3.32 25.75
N ILE A 67 -8.14 -2.85 24.65
CA ILE A 67 -8.87 -2.69 23.37
C ILE A 67 -9.18 -4.07 22.76
N ASN A 68 -8.22 -5.01 22.79
CA ASN A 68 -8.33 -6.36 22.22
C ASN A 68 -9.42 -7.22 22.86
N ALA A 69 -9.77 -6.96 24.12
CA ALA A 69 -10.94 -7.56 24.75
C ALA A 69 -12.25 -7.34 23.97
N GLN A 70 -12.31 -6.32 23.10
CA GLN A 70 -13.47 -6.01 22.27
C GLN A 70 -13.44 -6.64 20.87
N PHE A 71 -12.32 -7.25 20.48
CA PHE A 71 -12.17 -7.90 19.19
C PHE A 71 -12.38 -9.41 19.30
N LEU A 72 -13.00 -10.01 18.28
CA LEU A 72 -13.19 -11.48 18.25
C LEU A 72 -11.92 -12.23 17.79
N THR A 73 -10.87 -11.52 17.35
CA THR A 73 -9.65 -12.16 16.83
C THR A 73 -8.68 -12.60 17.93
N GLY A 74 -8.75 -12.01 19.13
CA GLY A 74 -7.92 -12.42 20.28
C GLY A 74 -6.40 -12.29 20.06
N ASN A 75 -5.96 -11.42 19.15
CA ASN A 75 -4.54 -11.27 18.84
C ASN A 75 -3.75 -10.80 20.08
N GLU A 76 -2.55 -11.35 20.29
CA GLU A 76 -1.65 -10.89 21.35
C GLU A 76 -1.10 -9.48 21.04
N PRO A 77 -0.73 -8.65 22.04
CA PRO A 77 -0.22 -7.31 21.80
C PRO A 77 0.99 -7.22 20.87
N ILE A 78 1.82 -8.26 20.85
CA ILE A 78 2.99 -8.35 19.97
C ILE A 78 2.60 -8.38 18.48
N TYR A 79 1.40 -8.87 18.13
CA TYR A 79 0.88 -8.92 16.76
C TYR A 79 0.93 -7.57 16.05
N PHE A 80 0.67 -6.48 16.77
CA PHE A 80 0.59 -5.14 16.16
C PHE A 80 1.95 -4.63 15.69
N THR A 81 3.07 -5.22 16.14
CA THR A 81 4.41 -4.88 15.64
C THR A 81 4.59 -5.17 14.15
N ALA A 82 3.75 -6.05 13.57
CA ALA A 82 3.61 -6.32 12.14
C ALA A 82 3.19 -5.08 11.32
N HIS A 83 2.42 -4.21 11.96
CA HIS A 83 1.81 -3.03 11.36
C HIS A 83 2.68 -1.85 11.78
N PHE A 84 3.51 -1.36 10.87
CA PHE A 84 4.47 -0.30 11.19
C PHE A 84 3.79 1.05 11.45
N PRO A 85 4.45 1.95 12.23
CA PRO A 85 3.75 3.02 12.93
C PRO A 85 3.22 4.15 12.06
N MET A 86 3.73 4.35 10.84
CA MET A 86 3.48 5.60 10.10
C MET A 86 2.00 5.85 9.80
N MET A 87 1.23 4.82 9.42
CA MET A 87 -0.21 4.98 9.17
C MET A 87 -0.96 5.30 10.47
N GLY A 88 -0.68 4.55 11.55
CA GLY A 88 -1.25 4.81 12.87
C GLY A 88 -0.88 6.19 13.44
N ALA A 89 0.31 6.70 13.12
CA ALA A 89 0.75 8.05 13.49
C ALA A 89 -0.09 9.14 12.82
N VAL A 90 -0.40 8.97 11.53
CA VAL A 90 -1.27 9.91 10.80
C VAL A 90 -2.69 9.86 11.36
N VAL A 91 -3.23 8.66 11.64
CA VAL A 91 -4.53 8.51 12.29
C VAL A 91 -4.53 9.18 13.67
N LYS A 92 -3.49 8.96 14.48
CA LYS A 92 -3.36 9.55 15.83
C LYS A 92 -3.34 11.08 15.77
N LEU A 93 -2.67 11.67 14.79
CA LEU A 93 -2.62 13.12 14.60
C LEU A 93 -4.03 13.70 14.38
N PHE A 94 -4.84 13.07 13.52
CA PHE A 94 -6.23 13.49 13.34
C PHE A 94 -7.10 13.15 14.55
N GLY A 95 -6.80 12.04 15.23
CA GLY A 95 -7.44 11.62 16.48
C GLY A 95 -7.34 12.65 17.62
N LEU A 96 -6.44 13.65 17.52
CA LEU A 96 -6.37 14.75 18.48
C LEU A 96 -7.56 15.72 18.39
N VAL A 97 -8.27 15.75 17.26
CA VAL A 97 -9.35 16.71 17.00
C VAL A 97 -10.66 16.06 16.57
N MET A 98 -10.68 14.74 16.34
CA MET A 98 -11.89 13.98 15.99
C MET A 98 -11.81 12.55 16.53
N PRO A 99 -12.94 11.83 16.68
CA PRO A 99 -12.92 10.42 17.08
C PRO A 99 -12.07 9.56 16.15
N TYR A 100 -11.39 8.54 16.68
CA TYR A 100 -10.44 7.72 15.92
C TYR A 100 -11.04 7.05 14.67
N PRO A 101 -12.29 6.54 14.66
CA PRO A 101 -12.91 6.01 13.44
C PRO A 101 -13.04 7.05 12.33
N MET A 102 -13.38 8.30 12.68
CA MET A 102 -13.41 9.41 11.72
C MET A 102 -12.00 9.81 11.27
N ALA A 103 -11.03 9.81 12.20
CA ALA A 103 -9.63 10.08 11.89
C ALA A 103 -9.07 9.07 10.88
N LEU A 104 -9.46 7.78 10.97
CA LEU A 104 -9.10 6.78 9.98
C LEU A 104 -9.72 7.08 8.61
N LEU A 105 -11.03 7.34 8.54
CA LEU A 105 -11.69 7.71 7.28
C LEU A 105 -11.04 8.94 6.63
N PHE A 106 -10.72 9.96 7.43
CA PHE A 106 -10.01 11.15 6.95
C PHE A 106 -8.60 10.81 6.45
N THR A 107 -7.89 9.90 7.14
CA THR A 107 -6.58 9.41 6.70
C THR A 107 -6.67 8.66 5.37
N ILE A 108 -7.72 7.87 5.13
CA ILE A 108 -7.96 7.21 3.83
C ILE A 108 -8.14 8.27 2.74
N VAL A 109 -8.99 9.26 2.95
CA VAL A 109 -9.20 10.37 2.00
C VAL A 109 -7.89 11.10 1.69
N LEU A 110 -7.12 11.45 2.72
CA LEU A 110 -5.84 12.15 2.58
C LEU A 110 -4.84 11.34 1.77
N THR A 111 -4.62 10.08 2.15
CA THR A 111 -3.61 9.21 1.52
C THR A 111 -3.99 8.84 0.09
N ASN A 112 -5.29 8.74 -0.22
CA ASN A 112 -5.81 8.52 -1.57
C ASN A 112 -5.59 9.76 -2.47
N GLY A 113 -5.91 10.95 -1.98
CA GLY A 113 -5.61 12.21 -2.68
C GLY A 113 -4.11 12.40 -2.92
N LEU A 114 -3.29 12.10 -1.89
CA LEU A 114 -1.83 12.12 -2.00
C LEU A 114 -1.33 11.15 -3.08
N LEU A 115 -1.84 9.91 -3.11
CA LEU A 115 -1.47 8.91 -4.11
C LEU A 115 -1.75 9.41 -5.53
N GLY A 116 -2.94 9.97 -5.79
CA GLY A 116 -3.28 10.53 -7.11
C GLY A 116 -2.33 11.65 -7.55
N ILE A 117 -2.01 12.58 -6.64
CA ILE A 117 -1.07 13.67 -6.90
C ILE A 117 0.34 13.12 -7.18
N VAL A 118 0.84 12.22 -6.33
CA VAL A 118 2.20 11.67 -6.44
C VAL A 118 2.34 10.82 -7.70
N LEU A 119 1.35 10.01 -8.06
CA LEU A 119 1.35 9.26 -9.32
C LEU A 119 1.49 10.18 -10.53
N TYR A 120 0.68 11.24 -10.60
CA TYR A 120 0.78 12.23 -11.68
C TYR A 120 2.17 12.87 -11.74
N LEU A 121 2.70 13.35 -10.60
CA LEU A 121 4.01 13.99 -10.53
C LEU A 121 5.15 13.03 -10.90
N PHE A 122 5.06 11.78 -10.45
CA PHE A 122 6.03 10.74 -10.77
C PHE A 122 6.06 10.47 -12.27
N PHE A 123 4.91 10.20 -12.90
CA PHE A 123 4.84 9.95 -14.33
C PHE A 123 5.28 11.18 -15.13
N GLU A 124 4.80 12.39 -14.80
CA GLU A 124 5.19 13.64 -15.47
C GLU A 124 6.70 13.87 -15.42
N THR A 125 7.36 13.50 -14.31
CA THR A 125 8.81 13.62 -14.16
C THR A 125 9.57 12.73 -15.15
N VAL A 126 9.04 11.55 -15.46
CA VAL A 126 9.74 10.57 -16.30
C VAL A 126 9.37 10.74 -17.77
N VAL A 127 8.06 10.79 -18.08
CA VAL A 127 7.61 10.82 -19.48
C VAL A 127 7.65 12.22 -20.09
N LYS A 128 7.62 13.28 -19.27
CA LYS A 128 7.58 14.71 -19.67
C LYS A 128 6.36 15.13 -20.51
N ASP A 129 5.57 14.18 -21.03
CA ASP A 129 4.26 14.42 -21.60
C ASP A 129 3.18 14.42 -20.51
N LYS A 130 2.50 15.56 -20.35
CA LYS A 130 1.47 15.77 -19.33
C LYS A 130 0.18 14.99 -19.58
N ARG A 131 -0.18 14.74 -20.83
CA ARG A 131 -1.36 13.97 -21.21
C ARG A 131 -1.12 12.50 -20.90
N LEU A 132 0.02 11.96 -21.35
CA LEU A 132 0.42 10.59 -21.08
C LEU A 132 0.60 10.35 -19.56
N ALA A 133 1.18 11.30 -18.83
CA ALA A 133 1.27 11.22 -17.37
C ALA A 133 -0.11 11.15 -16.69
N GLY A 134 -1.09 11.93 -17.18
CA GLY A 134 -2.47 11.86 -16.71
C GLY A 134 -3.10 10.50 -16.99
N ILE A 135 -2.89 9.95 -18.18
CA ILE A 135 -3.37 8.61 -18.57
C ILE A 135 -2.76 7.53 -17.67
N LEU A 136 -1.44 7.53 -17.50
CA LEU A 136 -0.73 6.59 -16.64
C LEU A 136 -1.21 6.67 -15.20
N MET A 137 -1.42 7.88 -14.67
CA MET A 137 -1.99 8.08 -13.34
C MET A 137 -3.40 7.49 -13.23
N MET A 138 -4.29 7.76 -14.20
CA MET A 138 -5.63 7.19 -14.20
C MET A 138 -5.57 5.66 -14.22
N VAL A 139 -4.78 5.06 -15.11
CA VAL A 139 -4.63 3.60 -15.16
C VAL A 139 -4.08 3.06 -13.84
N ALA A 140 -3.06 3.70 -13.26
CA ALA A 140 -2.45 3.28 -11.99
C ALA A 140 -3.41 3.35 -10.78
N LEU A 141 -4.44 4.18 -10.80
CA LEU A 141 -5.44 4.27 -9.71
C LEU A 141 -6.43 3.10 -9.69
N PHE A 142 -6.56 2.36 -10.81
CA PHE A 142 -7.50 1.26 -10.96
C PHE A 142 -6.83 -0.07 -11.30
N PHE A 143 -5.60 -0.05 -11.82
CA PHE A 143 -4.84 -1.24 -12.21
C PHE A 143 -3.55 -1.39 -11.37
N PRO A 144 -3.26 -2.61 -10.88
CA PRO A 144 -4.12 -3.80 -10.95
C PRO A 144 -5.41 -3.59 -10.13
N ALA A 145 -6.45 -4.41 -10.38
CA ALA A 145 -7.78 -4.22 -9.80
C ALA A 145 -7.78 -4.07 -8.26
N ARG A 146 -6.85 -4.75 -7.59
CA ARG A 146 -6.61 -4.65 -6.14
C ARG A 146 -6.32 -3.22 -5.66
N MET A 147 -5.76 -2.35 -6.51
CA MET A 147 -5.44 -0.96 -6.16
C MET A 147 -6.65 -0.18 -5.66
N LEU A 148 -7.81 -0.30 -6.33
CA LEU A 148 -9.03 0.38 -5.93
C LEU A 148 -9.47 -0.05 -4.53
N SER A 149 -9.44 -1.36 -4.26
CA SER A 149 -9.89 -1.93 -2.99
C SER A 149 -9.03 -1.46 -1.82
N VAL A 150 -7.69 -1.53 -1.96
CA VAL A 150 -6.77 -1.17 -0.86
C VAL A 150 -6.72 0.33 -0.59
N ARG A 151 -6.95 1.17 -1.61
CA ARG A 151 -7.00 2.62 -1.41
C ARG A 151 -8.31 3.12 -0.83
N ALA A 152 -9.33 2.26 -0.78
CA ALA A 152 -10.66 2.61 -0.31
C ALA A 152 -10.95 2.19 1.14
N VAL A 153 -10.00 1.51 1.79
CA VAL A 153 -10.10 1.05 3.19
C VAL A 153 -8.91 1.55 4.01
N GLY A 154 -8.90 1.27 5.31
CA GLY A 154 -7.83 1.64 6.24
C GLY A 154 -6.52 0.90 6.01
N SER A 155 -5.96 1.00 4.80
CA SER A 155 -4.75 0.32 4.34
C SER A 155 -3.59 1.33 4.26
N ASN A 156 -2.36 0.87 4.49
CA ASN A 156 -1.18 1.73 4.45
C ASN A 156 -0.53 1.82 3.05
N GLU A 157 -1.06 1.07 2.08
CA GLU A 157 -0.57 0.94 0.70
C GLU A 157 -0.53 2.28 -0.02
N PRO A 158 -1.58 3.12 -0.01
CA PRO A 158 -1.55 4.39 -0.74
C PRO A 158 -0.43 5.30 -0.24
N LEU A 159 -0.24 5.36 1.09
CA LEU A 159 0.85 6.11 1.71
C LEU A 159 2.21 5.51 1.36
N PHE A 160 2.35 4.19 1.48
CA PHE A 160 3.59 3.48 1.19
C PHE A 160 4.05 3.67 -0.26
N ILE A 161 3.15 3.46 -1.22
CA ILE A 161 3.40 3.67 -2.65
C ILE A 161 3.80 5.12 -2.91
N SER A 162 3.06 6.08 -2.33
CA SER A 162 3.38 7.51 -2.47
C SER A 162 4.79 7.83 -1.99
N LEU A 163 5.20 7.32 -0.82
CA LEU A 163 6.52 7.57 -0.25
C LEU A 163 7.65 6.90 -1.07
N ILE A 164 7.43 5.70 -1.62
CA ILE A 164 8.36 5.06 -2.56
C ILE A 164 8.55 5.92 -3.80
N LEU A 165 7.46 6.36 -4.44
CA LEU A 165 7.53 7.15 -5.66
C LEU A 165 8.16 8.52 -5.42
N LEU A 166 7.87 9.17 -4.29
CA LEU A 166 8.51 10.42 -3.87
C LEU A 166 10.02 10.23 -3.69
N SER A 167 10.44 9.16 -3.01
CA SER A 167 11.86 8.81 -2.84
C SER A 167 12.55 8.69 -4.20
N LEU A 168 12.03 7.83 -5.08
CA LEU A 168 12.59 7.61 -6.42
C LEU A 168 12.62 8.89 -7.26
N MET A 169 11.54 9.69 -7.22
CA MET A 169 11.45 10.95 -7.95
C MET A 169 12.50 11.97 -7.50
N TRP A 170 12.72 12.12 -6.19
CA TRP A 170 13.73 13.03 -5.66
C TRP A 170 15.15 12.50 -5.88
N ALA A 171 15.36 11.19 -5.80
CA ALA A 171 16.62 10.55 -6.19
C ALA A 171 16.98 10.84 -7.66
N MET A 172 16.01 10.77 -8.59
CA MET A 172 16.23 11.13 -10.00
C MET A 172 16.71 12.58 -10.17
N ARG A 173 16.15 13.49 -9.36
CA ARG A 173 16.47 14.93 -9.33
C ARG A 173 17.70 15.26 -8.46
N ALA A 174 18.46 14.27 -8.02
CA ALA A 174 19.64 14.43 -7.15
C ALA A 174 19.37 15.11 -5.80
N LYS A 175 18.11 15.14 -5.33
CA LYS A 175 17.72 15.63 -4.01
C LYS A 175 17.83 14.48 -2.98
N TYR A 176 19.06 14.05 -2.68
CA TYR A 176 19.32 12.82 -1.92
C TYR A 176 18.74 12.84 -0.49
N TRP A 177 18.79 13.97 0.22
CA TRP A 177 18.21 14.08 1.57
C TRP A 177 16.69 13.98 1.57
N ALA A 178 16.01 14.70 0.67
CA ALA A 178 14.56 14.59 0.54
C ALA A 178 14.15 13.16 0.16
N SER A 179 14.88 12.55 -0.78
CA SER A 179 14.70 11.15 -1.18
C SER A 179 14.85 10.17 0.00
N ALA A 180 15.88 10.38 0.83
CA ALA A 180 16.14 9.56 2.00
C ALA A 180 15.07 9.72 3.07
N VAL A 181 14.57 10.93 3.32
CA VAL A 181 13.45 11.17 4.25
C VAL A 181 12.19 10.46 3.77
N ALA A 182 11.82 10.61 2.49
CA ALA A 182 10.66 9.88 1.94
C ALA A 182 10.83 8.35 2.08
N GLY A 183 12.01 7.81 1.81
CA GLY A 183 12.25 6.39 1.94
C GLY A 183 12.31 5.90 3.39
N ALA A 184 12.82 6.71 4.32
CA ALA A 184 12.76 6.42 5.76
C ALA A 184 11.31 6.35 6.26
N LEU A 185 10.46 7.28 5.82
CA LEU A 185 9.03 7.23 6.08
C LEU A 185 8.36 6.02 5.41
N ALA A 186 8.79 5.62 4.20
CA ALA A 186 8.30 4.41 3.55
C ALA A 186 8.66 3.15 4.36
N VAL A 187 9.89 3.06 4.88
CA VAL A 187 10.32 2.01 5.81
C VAL A 187 9.42 1.98 7.03
N LEU A 188 9.15 3.12 7.66
CA LEU A 188 8.25 3.23 8.82
C LEU A 188 6.76 3.02 8.48
N THR A 189 6.42 2.90 7.19
CA THR A 189 5.07 2.53 6.75
C THR A 189 4.94 1.03 6.58
N ARG A 190 5.96 0.37 5.99
CA ARG A 190 6.04 -1.09 5.84
C ARG A 190 7.48 -1.58 5.71
N SER A 191 7.73 -2.79 6.20
CA SER A 191 9.05 -3.44 6.13
C SER A 191 9.64 -3.56 4.72
N PRO A 192 8.89 -3.83 3.61
CA PRO A 192 9.49 -3.87 2.27
C PRO A 192 10.05 -2.53 1.80
N GLY A 193 9.77 -1.42 2.49
CA GLY A 193 10.37 -0.12 2.21
C GLY A 193 11.90 -0.14 2.28
N ILE A 194 12.49 -1.07 3.04
CA ILE A 194 13.95 -1.22 3.16
C ILE A 194 14.60 -1.61 1.82
N LEU A 195 13.85 -2.19 0.88
CA LEU A 195 14.35 -2.53 -0.45
C LEU A 195 14.76 -1.28 -1.26
N LEU A 196 14.26 -0.09 -0.92
CA LEU A 196 14.79 1.18 -1.45
C LEU A 196 16.26 1.38 -1.07
N PHE A 197 16.63 1.10 0.18
CA PHE A 197 18.01 1.23 0.64
C PHE A 197 18.93 0.26 -0.12
N VAL A 198 18.50 -0.99 -0.30
CA VAL A 198 19.24 -1.98 -1.10
C VAL A 198 19.47 -1.47 -2.52
N ALA A 199 18.45 -0.87 -3.15
CA ALA A 199 18.58 -0.28 -4.48
C ALA A 199 19.55 0.91 -4.51
N TYR A 200 19.48 1.82 -3.54
CA TYR A 200 20.38 2.98 -3.47
C TYR A 200 21.81 2.59 -3.13
N LEU A 201 22.01 1.59 -2.27
CA LEU A 201 23.29 0.98 -1.99
C LEU A 201 23.90 0.42 -3.28
N TRP A 202 23.15 -0.38 -4.02
CA TRP A 202 23.59 -0.92 -5.31
C TRP A 202 24.00 0.20 -6.30
N MET A 203 23.22 1.29 -6.36
CA MET A 203 23.51 2.42 -7.24
C MET A 203 24.75 3.23 -6.84
N TRP A 204 25.05 3.35 -5.53
CA TRP A 204 25.99 4.35 -5.01
C TRP A 204 26.99 3.83 -3.99
N TRP A 205 27.23 2.53 -3.86
CA TRP A 205 28.21 1.97 -2.92
C TRP A 205 29.63 2.56 -3.07
N ARG A 206 30.03 2.94 -4.30
CA ARG A 206 31.30 3.63 -4.59
C ARG A 206 31.26 5.15 -4.42
N LYS A 207 30.14 5.72 -3.98
CA LYS A 207 29.93 7.17 -3.83
C LYS A 207 29.37 7.48 -2.44
N PRO A 208 30.19 7.38 -1.37
CA PRO A 208 29.73 7.52 0.02
C PRO A 208 28.95 8.82 0.29
N SER A 209 29.36 9.94 -0.30
CA SER A 209 28.65 11.22 -0.15
C SER A 209 27.21 11.20 -0.68
N LYS A 210 26.92 10.39 -1.70
CA LYS A 210 25.56 10.19 -2.22
C LYS A 210 24.78 9.14 -1.43
N LEU A 211 25.48 8.16 -0.87
CA LEU A 211 24.87 7.08 -0.09
C LEU A 211 24.52 7.50 1.34
N ALA A 212 25.31 8.39 1.95
CA ALA A 212 25.19 8.79 3.35
C ALA A 212 23.77 9.22 3.77
N PRO A 213 23.01 10.04 3.00
CA PRO A 213 21.63 10.37 3.37
C PRO A 213 20.74 9.13 3.51
N TYR A 214 20.95 8.11 2.67
CA TYR A 214 20.11 6.91 2.63
C TYR A 214 20.31 5.97 3.81
N LEU A 215 21.37 6.15 4.61
CA LEU A 215 21.51 5.47 5.90
C LEU A 215 20.37 5.81 6.86
N LEU A 216 19.63 6.90 6.63
CA LEU A 216 18.42 7.21 7.37
C LEU A 216 17.37 6.08 7.31
N MET A 217 17.32 5.31 6.23
CA MET A 217 16.40 4.18 6.08
C MET A 217 16.69 3.04 7.09
N PRO A 218 17.88 2.41 7.10
CA PRO A 218 18.19 1.40 8.10
C PRO A 218 18.21 1.98 9.52
N LEU A 219 18.63 3.24 9.72
CA LEU A 219 18.58 3.89 11.04
C LEU A 219 17.14 4.04 11.56
N SER A 220 16.18 4.35 10.68
CA SER A 220 14.76 4.43 11.06
C SER A 220 14.21 3.06 11.46
N LEU A 221 14.60 2.00 10.74
CA LEU A 221 14.23 0.63 11.08
C LEU A 221 14.82 0.18 12.42
N ILE A 222 16.11 0.47 12.66
CA ILE A 222 16.77 0.18 13.94
C ILE A 222 16.09 0.96 15.07
N GLY A 223 15.78 2.24 14.84
CA GLY A 223 15.04 3.06 15.81
C GLY A 223 13.68 2.46 16.17
N LEU A 224 12.96 1.91 15.18
CA LEU A 224 11.69 1.21 15.41
C LEU A 224 11.88 -0.06 16.25
N PHE A 225 12.90 -0.86 15.97
CA PHE A 225 13.21 -2.06 16.75
C PHE A 225 13.64 -1.73 18.18
N ILE A 226 14.44 -0.68 18.38
CA ILE A 226 14.76 -0.17 19.73
C ILE A 226 13.48 0.25 20.45
N PHE A 227 12.57 0.96 19.77
CA PHE A 227 11.28 1.35 20.32
C PHE A 227 10.44 0.14 20.74
N TYR A 228 10.39 -0.92 19.93
CA TYR A 228 9.75 -2.18 20.32
C TYR A 228 10.44 -2.85 21.52
N GLY A 229 11.77 -2.76 21.61
CA GLY A 229 12.54 -3.20 22.78
C GLY A 229 12.10 -2.52 24.08
N PHE A 230 11.72 -1.24 24.03
CA PHE A 230 11.18 -0.54 25.19
C PHE A 230 9.73 -0.90 25.49
N GLN A 231 8.89 -1.15 24.48
CA GLN A 231 7.46 -1.46 24.68
C GLN A 231 7.19 -2.90 25.09
N TYR A 232 7.94 -3.84 24.53
CA TYR A 232 7.69 -5.28 24.65
C TYR A 232 8.81 -6.04 25.39
N HIS A 233 9.88 -5.35 25.81
CA HIS A 233 11.12 -5.98 26.28
C HIS A 233 11.76 -6.92 25.24
N ASP A 234 11.46 -6.68 23.97
CA ASP A 234 11.92 -7.50 22.85
C ASP A 234 12.19 -6.60 21.62
N PRO A 235 13.47 -6.28 21.33
CA PRO A 235 13.83 -5.49 20.15
C PRO A 235 13.48 -6.17 18.82
N LEU A 236 13.29 -7.49 18.82
CA LEU A 236 12.93 -8.31 17.66
C LEU A 236 11.46 -8.71 17.67
N ALA A 237 10.61 -8.03 18.44
CA ALA A 237 9.18 -8.32 18.57
C ALA A 237 8.47 -8.50 17.21
N TYR A 238 8.85 -7.72 16.20
CA TYR A 238 8.35 -7.88 14.82
C TYR A 238 8.55 -9.29 14.24
N PHE A 239 9.69 -9.92 14.51
CA PHE A 239 10.00 -11.26 14.02
C PHE A 239 9.34 -12.35 14.88
N HIS A 240 9.01 -12.04 16.13
CA HIS A 240 8.35 -12.97 17.05
C HIS A 240 6.83 -12.89 17.06
N SER A 241 6.22 -11.93 16.35
CA SER A 241 4.75 -11.80 16.33
C SER A 241 4.02 -12.83 15.46
N GLY A 242 4.74 -13.81 14.92
CA GLY A 242 4.22 -14.95 14.16
C GLY A 242 4.01 -14.67 12.67
N ASP A 243 3.05 -13.81 12.33
CA ASP A 243 2.43 -13.75 10.99
C ASP A 243 3.04 -12.76 10.00
N ASN A 244 4.32 -12.39 10.17
CA ASN A 244 4.86 -11.20 9.49
C ASN A 244 5.81 -11.51 8.34
N LEU A 245 6.29 -12.75 8.27
CA LEU A 245 7.33 -13.16 7.33
C LEU A 245 6.77 -14.20 6.39
N HIS A 246 6.25 -13.73 5.26
CA HIS A 246 5.87 -14.60 4.14
C HIS A 246 7.01 -14.74 3.12
N ILE A 247 8.25 -14.46 3.53
CA ILE A 247 9.45 -14.57 2.68
C ILE A 247 10.11 -15.91 2.98
N PHE A 248 10.35 -16.69 1.94
CA PHE A 248 10.93 -18.03 2.01
C PHE A 248 12.25 -18.08 1.25
N VAL A 249 13.10 -19.07 1.56
CA VAL A 249 14.42 -19.19 0.92
C VAL A 249 14.30 -19.72 -0.51
N THR A 250 13.33 -20.58 -0.80
CA THR A 250 13.13 -21.11 -2.15
C THR A 250 12.19 -20.18 -2.93
N PRO A 251 12.57 -19.75 -4.14
CA PRO A 251 11.67 -18.95 -4.97
C PRO A 251 10.48 -19.80 -5.43
N PHE A 252 9.38 -19.14 -5.79
CA PHE A 252 8.16 -19.72 -6.32
C PHE A 252 7.43 -20.69 -5.37
N GLN A 253 7.73 -20.67 -4.07
CA GLN A 253 6.95 -21.42 -3.08
C GLN A 253 5.47 -21.02 -3.04
N ILE A 254 5.11 -19.88 -3.63
CA ILE A 254 3.71 -19.53 -3.86
C ILE A 254 2.95 -20.54 -4.73
N PHE A 255 3.61 -21.46 -5.42
CA PHE A 255 2.98 -22.56 -6.17
C PHE A 255 3.03 -23.91 -5.43
N SER A 256 3.58 -23.95 -4.21
CA SER A 256 3.54 -25.16 -3.39
C SER A 256 2.17 -25.36 -2.76
N ASN A 257 1.96 -26.55 -2.21
CA ASN A 257 0.82 -26.92 -1.37
C ASN A 257 1.21 -27.02 0.13
N THR A 258 2.41 -26.59 0.48
CA THR A 258 3.00 -26.78 1.83
C THR A 258 2.84 -25.57 2.74
N GLN A 259 2.38 -24.43 2.22
CA GLN A 259 2.27 -23.18 2.97
C GLN A 259 0.84 -22.96 3.45
N SER A 260 0.67 -22.54 4.71
CA SER A 260 -0.64 -22.29 5.32
C SER A 260 -1.42 -21.13 4.67
N TRP A 261 -0.71 -20.14 4.13
CA TRP A 261 -1.27 -18.95 3.46
C TRP A 261 -1.73 -19.20 2.03
N ILE A 262 -1.74 -20.46 1.63
CA ILE A 262 -1.93 -20.92 0.28
C ILE A 262 -3.01 -22.00 0.30
N SER A 263 -4.22 -21.64 -0.11
CA SER A 263 -5.41 -22.51 0.04
C SER A 263 -6.04 -22.96 -1.28
N ASP A 264 -5.73 -22.31 -2.41
CA ASP A 264 -6.42 -22.54 -3.69
C ASP A 264 -5.45 -22.91 -4.82
N MET A 265 -5.89 -23.74 -5.78
CA MET A 265 -5.11 -24.22 -6.92
C MET A 265 -5.06 -23.21 -8.08
N TRP A 266 -6.06 -22.34 -8.21
CA TRP A 266 -6.16 -21.33 -9.27
C TRP A 266 -5.23 -20.15 -8.97
N ARG A 267 -4.11 -20.07 -9.71
CA ARG A 267 -3.01 -19.10 -9.48
C ARG A 267 -2.44 -18.52 -10.77
N GLU A 268 -3.20 -18.59 -11.86
CA GLU A 268 -2.80 -18.01 -13.14
C GLU A 268 -2.60 -16.49 -13.03
N ASP A 269 -3.36 -15.84 -12.15
CA ASP A 269 -3.23 -14.42 -11.82
C ASP A 269 -1.82 -14.06 -11.34
N ILE A 270 -1.19 -14.91 -10.51
CA ILE A 270 0.19 -14.75 -10.05
C ILE A 270 1.18 -14.84 -11.22
N ILE A 271 0.96 -15.78 -12.15
CA ILE A 271 1.79 -15.88 -13.36
C ILE A 271 1.69 -14.59 -14.17
N TYR A 272 0.49 -14.03 -14.33
CA TYR A 272 0.29 -12.77 -15.02
C TYR A 272 0.92 -11.59 -14.29
N VAL A 273 0.89 -11.55 -12.96
CA VAL A 273 1.62 -10.54 -12.17
C VAL A 273 3.11 -10.60 -12.50
N TYR A 274 3.74 -11.78 -12.45
CA TYR A 274 5.17 -11.92 -12.79
C TYR A 274 5.46 -11.51 -14.25
N LEU A 275 4.62 -11.95 -15.19
CA LEU A 275 4.79 -11.65 -16.60
C LEU A 275 4.69 -10.15 -16.90
N PHE A 276 3.58 -9.52 -16.54
CA PHE A 276 3.34 -8.11 -16.84
C PHE A 276 4.29 -7.20 -16.06
N TYR A 277 4.60 -7.53 -14.80
CA TYR A 277 5.48 -6.66 -14.02
C TYR A 277 6.93 -6.85 -14.45
N GLY A 278 7.36 -8.08 -14.71
CA GLY A 278 8.70 -8.38 -15.24
C GLY A 278 8.95 -7.70 -16.58
N ILE A 279 8.03 -7.81 -17.53
CA ILE A 279 8.12 -7.12 -18.83
C ILE A 279 8.10 -5.60 -18.62
N GLY A 280 7.13 -5.07 -17.88
CA GLY A 280 7.02 -3.64 -17.60
C GLY A 280 8.31 -3.05 -17.01
N ILE A 281 8.86 -3.68 -15.97
CA ILE A 281 10.12 -3.25 -15.34
C ILE A 281 11.29 -3.33 -16.33
N SER A 282 11.36 -4.39 -17.14
CA SER A 282 12.41 -4.57 -18.16
C SER A 282 12.43 -3.42 -19.18
N LEU A 283 11.25 -2.92 -19.55
CA LEU A 283 11.05 -1.86 -20.54
C LEU A 283 11.35 -0.44 -20.03
N ILE A 284 11.48 -0.24 -18.71
CA ILE A 284 11.81 1.07 -18.13
C ILE A 284 13.16 1.55 -18.70
N LYS A 285 13.26 2.80 -19.17
CA LYS A 285 14.54 3.34 -19.65
C LYS A 285 15.41 3.90 -18.53
N GLU A 286 14.79 4.53 -17.52
CA GLU A 286 15.55 5.16 -16.45
C GLU A 286 16.14 4.14 -15.48
N LYS A 287 17.47 4.11 -15.42
CA LYS A 287 18.25 3.06 -14.73
C LYS A 287 17.90 2.92 -13.25
N ARG A 288 17.69 4.04 -12.56
CA ARG A 288 17.40 4.06 -11.10
C ARG A 288 16.08 3.35 -10.78
N LEU A 289 15.05 3.65 -11.58
CA LEU A 289 13.72 3.03 -11.45
C LEU A 289 13.77 1.55 -11.78
N LYS A 290 14.50 1.19 -12.86
CA LYS A 290 14.70 -0.21 -13.26
C LYS A 290 15.39 -1.04 -12.16
N ILE A 291 16.45 -0.52 -11.55
CA ILE A 291 17.17 -1.23 -10.47
C ILE A 291 16.26 -1.50 -9.28
N PHE A 292 15.51 -0.49 -8.81
CA PHE A 292 14.56 -0.71 -7.71
C PHE A 292 13.45 -1.69 -8.09
N GLY A 293 12.87 -1.54 -9.29
CA GLY A 293 11.85 -2.45 -9.80
C GLY A 293 12.33 -3.91 -9.82
N TRP A 294 13.56 -4.16 -10.28
CA TRP A 294 14.13 -5.51 -10.27
C TRP A 294 14.40 -6.04 -8.87
N ILE A 295 14.98 -5.25 -7.97
CA ILE A 295 15.25 -5.70 -6.59
C ILE A 295 13.94 -6.10 -5.92
N TYR A 296 12.93 -5.23 -5.98
CA TYR A 296 11.63 -5.50 -5.39
C TYR A 296 10.93 -6.69 -6.08
N GLY A 297 10.93 -6.73 -7.42
CA GLY A 297 10.32 -7.80 -8.20
C GLY A 297 10.97 -9.16 -7.96
N LEU A 298 12.30 -9.22 -7.80
CA LEU A 298 13.01 -10.44 -7.44
C LEU A 298 12.65 -10.89 -6.03
N THR A 299 12.48 -9.97 -5.06
CA THR A 299 12.01 -10.32 -3.71
C THR A 299 10.62 -10.95 -3.74
N LEU A 300 9.73 -10.52 -4.64
CA LEU A 300 8.39 -11.12 -4.76
C LEU A 300 8.43 -12.61 -5.15
N LEU A 301 9.48 -13.07 -5.84
CA LEU A 301 9.63 -14.49 -6.17
C LEU A 301 9.75 -15.35 -4.90
N PHE A 302 10.21 -14.78 -3.80
CA PHE A 302 10.37 -15.45 -2.52
C PHE A 302 9.16 -15.28 -1.59
N VAL A 303 8.12 -14.56 -2.02
CA VAL A 303 6.90 -14.37 -1.23
C VAL A 303 5.92 -15.51 -1.51
N ALA A 304 5.52 -16.24 -0.47
CA ALA A 304 4.51 -17.30 -0.59
C ALA A 304 3.24 -16.90 0.18
N HIS A 305 2.40 -16.09 -0.46
CA HIS A 305 1.15 -15.59 0.12
C HIS A 305 0.07 -15.46 -0.97
N ARG A 306 -1.16 -15.92 -0.70
CA ARG A 306 -2.29 -15.88 -1.67
C ARG A 306 -2.57 -14.51 -2.27
N ASP A 307 -2.28 -13.43 -1.55
CA ASP A 307 -2.52 -12.05 -1.99
C ASP A 307 -1.26 -11.39 -2.60
N LEU A 308 -0.46 -12.13 -3.36
CA LEU A 308 0.78 -11.59 -3.98
C LEU A 308 0.52 -10.32 -4.80
N GLY A 309 -0.65 -10.22 -5.46
CA GLY A 309 -1.05 -9.02 -6.19
C GLY A 309 -1.01 -7.75 -5.33
N ARG A 310 -1.37 -7.85 -4.04
CA ARG A 310 -1.25 -6.77 -3.04
C ARG A 310 0.21 -6.46 -2.72
N TYR A 311 1.05 -7.47 -2.47
CA TYR A 311 2.49 -7.28 -2.21
C TYR A 311 3.24 -6.66 -3.39
N ALA A 312 2.73 -6.84 -4.62
CA ALA A 312 3.31 -6.30 -5.84
C ALA A 312 2.92 -4.83 -6.10
N LEU A 313 1.86 -4.29 -5.49
CA LEU A 313 1.39 -2.91 -5.72
C LEU A 313 2.48 -1.83 -5.68
N PRO A 314 3.49 -1.88 -4.80
CA PRO A 314 4.56 -0.88 -4.74
C PRO A 314 5.36 -0.69 -6.03
N ILE A 315 5.44 -1.72 -6.87
CA ILE A 315 6.09 -1.65 -8.19
C ILE A 315 5.10 -1.56 -9.36
N ALA A 316 3.79 -1.59 -9.11
CA ALA A 316 2.79 -1.47 -10.17
C ALA A 316 2.95 -0.18 -11.01
N PRO A 317 3.17 1.01 -10.42
CA PRO A 317 3.39 2.22 -11.20
C PRO A 317 4.67 2.17 -12.05
N LEU A 318 5.70 1.45 -11.59
CA LEU A 318 6.95 1.28 -12.33
C LEU A 318 6.76 0.33 -13.50
N ALA A 319 6.09 -0.80 -13.30
CA ALA A 319 5.75 -1.71 -14.38
C ALA A 319 4.91 -1.00 -15.45
N LEU A 320 3.88 -0.24 -15.04
CA LEU A 320 3.05 0.55 -15.94
C LEU A 320 3.85 1.60 -16.72
N LEU A 321 4.79 2.29 -16.08
CA LEU A 321 5.69 3.24 -16.73
C LEU A 321 6.47 2.62 -17.89
N GLY A 322 6.91 1.37 -17.77
CA GLY A 322 7.58 0.65 -18.85
C GLY A 322 6.73 0.46 -20.10
N TYR A 323 5.41 0.35 -19.92
CA TYR A 323 4.45 0.24 -21.02
C TYR A 323 4.05 1.59 -21.62
N ALA A 324 4.50 2.72 -21.07
CA ALA A 324 4.11 4.06 -21.52
C ALA A 324 4.24 4.28 -23.05
N PRO A 325 5.34 3.86 -23.73
CA PRO A 325 5.48 4.03 -25.18
C PRO A 325 4.47 3.23 -26.02
N TYR A 326 3.84 2.21 -25.43
CA TYR A 326 2.84 1.38 -26.09
C TYR A 326 1.43 1.89 -25.81
N LEU A 327 1.16 2.38 -24.59
CA LEU A 327 -0.12 2.98 -24.24
C LEU A 327 -0.45 4.20 -25.10
N GLU A 328 0.55 4.98 -25.50
CA GLU A 328 0.37 6.11 -26.41
C GLU A 328 -0.10 5.68 -27.81
N LYS A 329 0.23 4.46 -28.22
CA LYS A 329 -0.16 3.89 -29.53
C LYS A 329 -1.52 3.20 -29.51
N ILE A 330 -2.13 3.03 -28.33
CA ILE A 330 -3.45 2.41 -28.22
C ILE A 330 -4.50 3.31 -28.89
N PRO A 331 -5.28 2.81 -29.86
CA PRO A 331 -6.33 3.59 -30.52
C PRO A 331 -7.33 4.14 -29.51
N GLN A 332 -7.82 5.37 -29.73
CA GLN A 332 -8.77 6.01 -28.81
C GLN A 332 -10.01 5.13 -28.51
N LYS A 333 -10.48 4.37 -29.50
CA LYS A 333 -11.62 3.45 -29.36
C LYS A 333 -11.37 2.31 -28.37
N ALA A 334 -10.13 1.89 -28.18
CA ALA A 334 -9.79 0.82 -27.24
C ALA A 334 -9.82 1.28 -25.77
N TRP A 335 -9.80 2.60 -25.49
CA TRP A 335 -9.96 3.11 -24.12
C TRP A 335 -11.34 2.82 -23.52
N TRP A 336 -12.36 2.55 -24.35
CA TRP A 336 -13.66 2.08 -23.89
C TRP A 336 -13.56 0.73 -23.17
N ILE A 337 -12.60 -0.12 -23.54
CA ILE A 337 -12.37 -1.40 -22.85
C ILE A 337 -11.95 -1.13 -21.40
N LEU A 338 -11.02 -0.18 -21.18
CA LEU A 338 -10.61 0.21 -19.83
C LEU A 338 -11.77 0.82 -19.04
N ALA A 339 -12.62 1.62 -19.67
CA ALA A 339 -13.82 2.16 -19.04
C ALA A 339 -14.81 1.05 -18.62
N ILE A 340 -15.03 0.06 -19.48
CA ILE A 340 -15.88 -1.11 -19.19
C ILE A 340 -15.28 -1.93 -18.04
N LEU A 341 -13.96 -2.12 -18.02
CA LEU A 341 -13.26 -2.85 -16.96
C LEU A 341 -13.35 -2.17 -15.59
N LEU A 342 -13.70 -0.87 -15.51
CA LEU A 342 -13.98 -0.24 -14.21
C LEU A 342 -15.12 -0.94 -13.49
N ILE A 343 -16.15 -1.42 -14.19
CA ILE A 343 -17.30 -2.09 -13.58
C ILE A 343 -16.85 -3.30 -12.75
N PRO A 344 -16.19 -4.34 -13.31
CA PRO A 344 -15.73 -5.48 -12.52
C PRO A 344 -14.68 -5.11 -11.47
N ILE A 345 -13.89 -4.04 -11.65
CA ILE A 345 -12.94 -3.57 -10.63
C ILE A 345 -13.68 -3.05 -9.39
N TYR A 346 -14.76 -2.28 -9.57
CA TYR A 346 -15.61 -1.83 -8.46
C TYR A 346 -16.31 -3.01 -7.78
N LEU A 347 -16.89 -3.93 -8.55
CA LEU A 347 -17.54 -5.13 -8.03
C LEU A 347 -16.57 -6.00 -7.20
N LEU A 348 -15.35 -6.23 -7.72
CA LEU A 348 -14.28 -6.94 -7.01
C LEU A 348 -13.92 -6.23 -5.71
N GLY A 349 -13.78 -4.90 -5.75
CA GLY A 349 -13.44 -4.12 -4.59
C GLY A 349 -14.51 -4.16 -3.51
N TRP A 350 -15.78 -4.04 -3.86
CA TRP A 350 -16.88 -4.15 -2.89
C TRP A 350 -16.94 -5.53 -2.25
N GLN A 351 -16.83 -6.61 -3.04
CA GLN A 351 -16.75 -7.97 -2.49
C GLN A 351 -15.58 -8.14 -1.53
N PHE A 352 -14.40 -7.63 -1.90
CA PHE A 352 -13.23 -7.66 -1.02
C PHE A 352 -13.52 -6.96 0.32
N VAL A 353 -14.11 -5.76 0.29
CA VAL A 353 -14.37 -5.01 1.52
C VAL A 353 -15.41 -5.69 2.41
N LEU A 354 -16.47 -6.26 1.82
CA LEU A 354 -17.52 -6.96 2.55
C LEU A 354 -17.04 -8.26 3.23
N LYS A 355 -16.09 -8.96 2.61
CA LYS A 355 -15.55 -10.23 3.10
C LYS A 355 -14.31 -10.08 3.98
N ASN A 356 -13.53 -9.01 3.82
CA ASN A 356 -12.29 -8.76 4.57
C ASN A 356 -12.52 -7.87 5.81
N VAL A 357 -13.54 -8.19 6.60
CA VAL A 357 -13.87 -7.44 7.83
C VAL A 357 -13.36 -8.16 9.07
N GLN A 358 -12.82 -7.39 10.00
CA GLN A 358 -12.55 -7.82 11.37
C GLN A 358 -13.69 -7.31 12.28
N PRO A 359 -14.41 -8.20 12.95
CA PRO A 359 -15.52 -7.80 13.81
C PRO A 359 -15.03 -7.15 15.11
N ILE A 360 -15.80 -6.19 15.60
CA ILE A 360 -15.60 -5.47 16.86
C ILE A 360 -16.93 -5.35 17.60
N ASN A 361 -16.94 -5.66 18.89
CA ASN A 361 -18.14 -5.68 19.72
C ASN A 361 -18.52 -4.28 20.23
N ASP A 362 -17.53 -3.50 20.66
CA ASP A 362 -17.74 -2.17 21.23
C ASP A 362 -16.75 -1.15 20.63
N TRP A 363 -17.29 -0.07 20.07
CA TRP A 363 -16.53 1.04 19.51
C TRP A 363 -16.09 2.06 20.56
N GLY A 364 -16.63 2.01 21.79
CA GLY A 364 -16.34 2.96 22.86
C GLY A 364 -14.86 3.09 23.18
N VAL A 365 -14.06 2.04 22.95
CA VAL A 365 -12.59 2.05 23.12
C VAL A 365 -11.86 2.99 22.14
N PHE A 366 -12.51 3.38 21.04
CA PHE A 366 -11.98 4.28 20.01
C PHE A 366 -12.65 5.66 19.96
N LEU A 367 -13.73 5.85 20.71
CA LEU A 367 -14.30 7.18 20.96
C LEU A 367 -13.47 7.91 22.05
#